data_AF-A0A3A0AYP9-F1
#
_entry.id   AF-A0A3A0AYP9-F1
#
_cell.length_a   1.000
_cell.length_b   1.000
_cell.length_c   1.000
_cell.angle_alpha   90.00
_cell.angle_beta   90.00
_cell.angle_gamma   90.00
#
_symmetry.space_group_name_H-M   'P 1'
#
loop_
_entity.id
_entity.type
_entity.pdbx_description
1 polymer ?
#
loop_
_entity_poly.entity_id
_entity_poly.type
_entity_poly.pdbx_seq_one_letter_code
_entity_poly.pdbx_strand_id
1 'polypeptide(L)'
;MAQGMSDLAAKRAAMLAAVQAAGDLILQMQAEGLKNVRGKSNEIDLVTEADVAAEQAIRTALAARYPGIGFWGEESNQPPAEAAFWVVDPIDGTINFANGLPYCAVNIALQ
;
A
#
# COMPACT_ATOMS: atom_id res chain seq x y z
N MET A 1 30.46 -1.57 -3.28
CA MET A 1 29.51 -2.69 -3.48
C MET A 1 28.83 -3.12 -2.18
N ALA A 2 29.55 -3.39 -1.08
CA ALA A 2 28.93 -3.80 0.20
C ALA A 2 27.91 -2.81 0.79
N GLN A 3 28.19 -1.49 0.71
CA GLN A 3 27.35 -0.44 1.29
C GLN A 3 26.00 -0.24 0.55
N GLY A 4 25.97 -0.49 -0.76
CA GLY A 4 24.74 -0.46 -1.56
C GLY A 4 23.85 -1.68 -1.35
N MET A 5 24.43 -2.85 -1.12
CA MET A 5 23.67 -4.06 -0.78
C MET A 5 23.06 -4.00 0.62
N SER A 6 23.78 -3.43 1.60
CA SER A 6 23.24 -3.24 2.96
C SER A 6 22.08 -2.25 3.00
N ASP A 7 22.14 -1.21 2.17
CA ASP A 7 21.09 -0.20 2.06
C ASP A 7 19.83 -0.76 1.40
N LEU A 8 19.97 -1.54 0.32
CA LEU A 8 18.83 -2.24 -0.30
C LEU A 8 18.18 -3.26 0.66
N ALA A 9 18.99 -3.98 1.43
CA ALA A 9 18.48 -4.91 2.44
C ALA A 9 17.66 -4.18 3.53
N ALA A 10 18.11 -3.01 3.98
CA ALA A 10 17.39 -2.19 4.95
C ALA A 10 16.06 -1.67 4.37
N LYS A 11 16.07 -1.18 3.13
CA LYS A 11 14.85 -0.76 2.41
C LYS A 11 13.86 -1.91 2.25
N ARG A 12 14.33 -3.09 1.87
CA ARG A 12 13.50 -4.31 1.78
C ARG A 12 12.89 -4.68 3.13
N ALA A 13 13.65 -4.59 4.23
CA ALA A 13 13.13 -4.89 5.56
C ALA A 13 12.02 -3.91 5.98
N ALA A 14 12.20 -2.61 5.69
CA ALA A 14 11.17 -1.61 5.95
C ALA A 14 9.91 -1.83 5.10
N MET A 15 10.09 -2.17 3.82
CA MET A 15 9.00 -2.52 2.92
C MET A 15 8.21 -3.73 3.42
N LEU A 16 8.89 -4.81 3.85
CA LEU A 16 8.23 -5.99 4.42
C LEU A 16 7.44 -5.67 5.69
N ALA A 17 7.99 -4.82 6.57
CA ALA A 17 7.28 -4.37 7.76
C ALA A 17 6.04 -3.55 7.41
N ALA A 18 6.12 -2.67 6.41
CA ALA A 18 4.99 -1.88 5.94
C ALA A 18 3.89 -2.76 5.31
N VAL A 19 4.27 -3.74 4.47
CA VAL A 19 3.34 -4.72 3.90
C VAL A 19 2.62 -5.51 5.00
N GLN A 20 3.34 -6.01 6.00
CA GLN A 20 2.72 -6.77 7.09
C GLN A 20 1.73 -5.93 7.88
N ALA A 21 2.13 -4.72 8.27
CA ALA A 21 1.26 -3.82 9.04
C ALA A 21 0.01 -3.41 8.25
N ALA A 22 0.13 -3.16 6.95
CA ALA A 22 -1.01 -2.89 6.08
C ALA A 22 -1.94 -4.11 5.98
N GLY A 23 -1.39 -5.30 5.78
CA GLY A 23 -2.17 -6.54 5.73
C GLY A 23 -2.95 -6.79 7.02
N ASP A 24 -2.32 -6.61 8.18
CA ASP A 24 -2.98 -6.75 9.48
C ASP A 24 -4.13 -5.74 9.64
N LEU A 25 -3.91 -4.48 9.24
CA LEU A 25 -4.93 -3.42 9.28
C LEU A 25 -6.11 -3.75 8.36
N ILE A 26 -5.84 -4.18 7.12
CA ILE A 26 -6.87 -4.53 6.13
C ILE A 26 -7.75 -5.68 6.63
N LEU A 27 -7.13 -6.73 7.21
CA LEU A 27 -7.85 -7.86 7.79
C LEU A 27 -8.68 -7.45 9.01
N GLN A 28 -8.14 -6.58 9.87
CA GLN A 28 -8.89 -6.02 11.01
C GLN A 28 -10.13 -5.26 10.52
N MET A 29 -9.97 -4.36 9.55
CA MET A 29 -11.07 -3.55 9.02
C MET A 29 -12.14 -4.39 8.32
N GLN A 30 -11.73 -5.44 7.62
CA GLN A 30 -12.68 -6.40 7.04
C GLN A 30 -13.49 -7.12 8.13
N ALA A 31 -12.85 -7.53 9.22
CA ALA A 31 -13.51 -8.19 10.36
C ALA A 31 -14.46 -7.25 11.13
N GLU A 32 -14.16 -5.96 11.19
CA GLU A 32 -15.02 -4.92 11.78
C GLU A 32 -16.22 -4.54 10.90
N GLY A 33 -16.21 -4.96 9.63
CA GLY A 33 -17.23 -4.67 8.64
C GLY A 33 -16.99 -3.34 7.91
N LEU A 34 -16.73 -3.43 6.61
CA LEU A 34 -16.51 -2.28 5.74
C LEU A 34 -17.80 -1.45 5.60
N LYS A 35 -17.68 -0.13 5.77
CA LYS A 35 -18.79 0.82 5.76
C LYS A 35 -18.93 1.56 4.43
N ASN A 36 -17.83 1.75 3.72
CA ASN A 36 -17.75 2.48 2.47
C ASN A 36 -17.03 1.62 1.42
N VAL A 37 -17.81 1.11 0.48
CA VAL A 37 -17.32 0.49 -0.77
C VAL A 37 -17.89 1.33 -1.90
N ARG A 38 -17.03 1.92 -2.72
CA ARG A 38 -17.43 2.82 -3.83
C ARG A 38 -16.72 2.45 -5.11
N GLY A 39 -17.33 2.77 -6.26
CA GLY A 39 -16.63 2.74 -7.54
C GLY A 39 -15.68 3.94 -7.66
N LYS A 40 -14.48 3.74 -8.23
CA LYS A 40 -13.56 4.80 -8.64
C LYS A 40 -14.00 5.38 -9.98
N SER A 41 -14.08 4.54 -11.03
CA SER A 41 -14.40 4.95 -12.40
C SER A 41 -15.58 4.21 -13.04
N ASN A 42 -15.86 2.98 -12.61
CA ASN A 42 -16.99 2.15 -13.06
C ASN A 42 -17.34 1.10 -11.97
N GLU A 43 -18.37 0.27 -12.19
CA GLU A 43 -18.82 -0.73 -11.20
C GLU A 43 -17.81 -1.85 -10.91
N ILE A 44 -16.77 -2.02 -11.74
CA ILE A 44 -15.72 -3.04 -11.58
C ILE A 44 -14.43 -2.48 -10.99
N ASP A 45 -14.37 -1.18 -10.73
CA ASP A 45 -13.20 -0.49 -10.19
C ASP A 45 -13.57 0.00 -8.80
N LEU A 46 -13.39 -0.85 -7.79
CA LEU A 46 -13.82 -0.58 -6.41
C LEU A 46 -12.68 -0.01 -5.58
N VAL A 47 -13.06 0.81 -4.61
CA VAL A 47 -12.20 1.25 -3.51
C VAL A 47 -13.00 1.19 -2.21
N THR A 48 -12.34 0.77 -1.15
CA THR A 48 -12.88 0.74 0.20
C THR A 48 -12.15 1.74 1.09
N GLU A 49 -12.71 1.99 2.27
CA GLU A 49 -11.98 2.71 3.33
C GLU A 49 -10.70 2.01 3.78
N ALA A 50 -10.59 0.68 3.59
CA ALA A 50 -9.39 -0.06 3.92
C ALA A 50 -8.24 0.24 2.94
N ASP A 51 -8.53 0.42 1.65
CA ASP A 51 -7.52 0.82 0.64
C ASP A 51 -6.87 2.16 1.04
N VAL A 52 -7.70 3.15 1.39
CA VAL A 52 -7.24 4.50 1.78
C VAL A 52 -6.46 4.45 3.10
N ALA A 53 -6.95 3.69 4.08
CA ALA A 53 -6.27 3.56 5.37
C ALA A 53 -4.92 2.86 5.24
N ALA A 54 -4.85 1.80 4.44
CA ALA A 54 -3.62 1.07 4.15
C ALA A 54 -2.61 1.92 3.39
N GLU A 55 -3.01 2.66 2.34
CA GLU A 55 -2.10 3.57 1.62
C GLU A 55 -1.49 4.60 2.59
N GLN A 56 -2.32 5.21 3.43
CA GLN A 56 -1.86 6.23 4.38
C GLN A 56 -0.91 5.63 5.45
N ALA A 57 -1.19 4.42 5.93
CA ALA A 57 -0.33 3.72 6.88
C ALA A 57 1.04 3.40 6.26
N ILE A 58 1.06 2.87 5.03
CA ILE A 58 2.29 2.55 4.30
C ILE A 58 3.09 3.83 4.04
N ARG A 59 2.45 4.89 3.52
CA ARG A 59 3.07 6.20 3.27
C ARG A 59 3.74 6.75 4.52
N THR A 60 3.02 6.75 5.64
CA THR A 60 3.52 7.27 6.92
C THR A 60 4.74 6.48 7.39
N ALA A 61 4.67 5.15 7.36
CA ALA A 61 5.76 4.28 7.80
C ALA A 61 7.02 4.43 6.95
N LEU A 62 6.88 4.48 5.63
CA LEU A 62 8.02 4.60 4.71
C LEU A 62 8.62 6.01 4.74
N ALA A 63 7.79 7.06 4.76
CA ALA A 63 8.27 8.44 4.80
C ALA A 63 9.03 8.76 6.11
N ALA A 64 8.62 8.17 7.24
CA ALA A 64 9.32 8.33 8.51
C ALA A 64 10.78 7.81 8.47
N ARG A 65 11.05 6.79 7.64
CA ARG A 65 12.37 6.18 7.53
C ARG A 65 13.16 6.63 6.31
N TYR A 66 12.47 7.00 5.23
CA TYR A 66 13.04 7.39 3.94
C TYR A 66 12.36 8.64 3.40
N PRO A 67 12.49 9.81 4.06
CA PRO A 67 11.79 11.04 3.65
C PRO A 67 12.23 11.60 2.29
N GLY A 68 13.34 11.12 1.72
CA GLY A 68 13.81 11.50 0.39
C GLY A 68 13.42 10.54 -0.74
N ILE A 69 12.62 9.50 -0.46
CA ILE A 69 12.06 8.60 -1.47
C ILE A 69 10.59 8.98 -1.64
N GLY A 70 10.20 9.26 -2.88
CA GLY A 70 8.82 9.64 -3.21
C GLY A 70 7.82 8.50 -2.95
N PHE A 71 6.55 8.80 -3.12
CA PHE A 71 5.48 7.83 -2.94
C PHE A 71 4.40 8.02 -3.99
N TRP A 72 4.14 6.98 -4.78
CA TRP A 72 3.08 6.90 -5.76
C TRP A 72 2.10 5.81 -5.37
N GLY A 73 0.96 6.21 -4.80
CA GLY A 73 -0.11 5.28 -4.45
C GLY A 73 -1.20 5.24 -5.51
N GLU A 74 -1.85 4.10 -5.66
CA GLU A 74 -3.00 3.93 -6.53
C GLU A 74 -4.16 4.88 -6.17
N GLU A 75 -4.42 5.12 -4.88
CA GLU A 75 -5.57 5.91 -4.42
C GLU A 75 -5.31 7.41 -4.46
N SER A 76 -4.07 7.82 -4.19
CA SER A 76 -3.68 9.23 -4.33
C SER A 76 -3.48 9.63 -5.80
N ASN A 77 -3.04 8.68 -6.64
CA ASN A 77 -2.73 8.87 -8.06
C ASN A 77 -1.89 10.13 -8.36
N GLN A 78 -0.94 10.43 -7.47
CA GLN A 78 -0.04 11.57 -7.58
C GLN A 78 1.39 11.08 -7.86
N PRO A 79 1.90 11.27 -9.09
CA PRO A 79 3.27 10.94 -9.41
C PRO A 79 4.24 11.78 -8.57
N PRO A 80 5.26 11.17 -7.95
CA PRO A 80 6.29 11.87 -7.18
C PRO A 80 7.25 12.63 -8.10
N ALA A 81 7.90 13.66 -7.55
CA ALA A 81 8.96 14.40 -8.25
C ALA A 81 10.35 13.79 -7.99
N GLU A 82 10.46 12.96 -6.96
CA GLU A 82 11.68 12.27 -6.56
C GLU A 82 12.11 11.24 -7.62
N ALA A 83 13.42 11.14 -7.83
CA ALA A 83 13.98 10.18 -8.79
C ALA A 83 13.80 8.71 -8.36
N ALA A 84 13.70 8.45 -7.06
CA ALA A 84 13.39 7.15 -6.49
C ALA A 84 12.10 7.24 -5.70
N PHE A 85 11.20 6.28 -5.87
CA PHE A 85 9.90 6.30 -5.21
C PHE A 85 9.32 4.91 -4.97
N TRP A 86 8.49 4.83 -3.95
CA TRP A 86 7.66 3.66 -3.69
C TRP A 86 6.43 3.68 -4.61
N VAL A 87 6.13 2.58 -5.27
CA VAL A 87 4.86 2.35 -5.98
C VAL A 87 4.02 1.43 -5.13
N VAL A 88 2.80 1.85 -4.80
CA VAL A 88 1.95 1.16 -3.83
C VAL A 88 0.56 0.94 -4.40
N ASP A 89 0.12 -0.30 -4.36
CA ASP A 89 -1.27 -0.71 -4.46
C ASP A 89 -1.65 -1.33 -3.10
N PRO A 90 -2.51 -0.64 -2.32
CA PRO A 90 -2.83 -1.05 -0.97
C PRO A 90 -3.65 -2.35 -0.92
N ILE A 91 -4.51 -2.62 -1.91
CA ILE A 91 -5.33 -3.84 -2.01
C ILE A 91 -5.49 -4.21 -3.49
N ASP A 92 -4.58 -5.02 -4.02
CA ASP A 92 -4.78 -5.63 -5.33
C ASP A 92 -5.87 -6.68 -5.21
N GLY A 93 -6.95 -6.53 -5.99
CA GLY A 93 -8.14 -7.38 -5.90
C GLY A 93 -9.22 -6.85 -4.96
N THR A 94 -9.41 -5.53 -4.88
CA THR A 94 -10.43 -4.87 -4.04
C THR A 94 -11.85 -5.46 -4.18
N ILE A 95 -12.23 -5.96 -5.38
CA ILE A 95 -13.51 -6.67 -5.56
C ILE A 95 -13.59 -7.92 -4.67
N ASN A 96 -12.56 -8.77 -4.71
CA ASN A 96 -12.53 -9.99 -3.91
C ASN A 96 -12.54 -9.63 -2.42
N PHE A 97 -11.72 -8.66 -2.05
CA PHE A 97 -11.65 -8.16 -0.68
C PHE A 97 -13.01 -7.65 -0.17
N ALA A 98 -13.69 -6.80 -0.94
CA ALA A 98 -15.00 -6.25 -0.58
C ALA A 98 -16.09 -7.33 -0.46
N ASN A 99 -15.93 -8.45 -1.16
CA ASN A 99 -16.83 -9.61 -1.09
C ASN A 99 -16.39 -10.66 -0.04
N GLY A 100 -15.37 -10.38 0.78
CA GLY A 100 -14.90 -11.30 1.82
C GLY A 100 -14.11 -12.51 1.30
N LEU A 101 -13.63 -12.46 0.05
CA LEU A 101 -12.81 -13.50 -0.55
C LEU A 101 -11.32 -13.25 -0.26
N PRO A 102 -10.53 -14.29 0.08
CA PRO A 102 -9.13 -14.14 0.48
C PRO A 102 -8.15 -13.99 -0.70
N TYR A 103 -8.63 -13.48 -1.84
CA TYR A 103 -7.87 -13.34 -3.08
C TYR A 103 -7.50 -11.87 -3.31
N CYS A 104 -6.70 -11.33 -2.40
CA CYS A 104 -6.16 -9.98 -2.46
C CYS A 104 -4.74 -9.91 -1.89
N ALA A 105 -3.99 -8.86 -2.24
CA ALA A 105 -2.62 -8.66 -1.77
C ALA A 105 -2.29 -7.18 -1.54
N VAL A 106 -1.28 -6.92 -0.71
CA VAL A 106 -0.65 -5.60 -0.59
C VAL A 106 0.60 -5.60 -1.47
N ASN A 107 0.70 -4.67 -2.40
CA ASN A 107 1.82 -4.58 -3.33
C ASN A 107 2.64 -3.30 -3.05
N ILE A 108 3.94 -3.46 -2.83
CA ILE A 108 4.90 -2.35 -2.73
C ILE A 108 6.12 -2.66 -3.59
N ALA A 109 6.50 -1.72 -4.45
CA ALA A 109 7.73 -1.76 -5.23
C ALA A 109 8.56 -0.49 -4.97
N LEU A 110 9.87 -0.58 -5.20
CA LEU A 110 10.78 0.57 -5.24
C LEU A 110 11.26 0.76 -6.67
N GLN A 111 11.06 1.95 -7.21
CA GLN A 111 11.57 2.37 -8.51
C GLN A 111 12.75 3.32 -8.37
#